data_AF-A0AAV6A2L5-F1
#
_entry.id   AF-A0AAV6A2L5-F1
#
_cell.length_a   1.000
_cell.length_b   1.000
_cell.length_c   1.000
_cell.angle_alpha   90.00
_cell.angle_beta   90.00
_cell.angle_gamma   90.00
#
_symmetry.space_group_name_H-M   'P 1'
#
loop_
_entity.id
_entity.type
_entity.pdbx_description
1 polymer ?
#
loop_
_entity_poly.entity_id
_entity_poly.type
_entity_poly.pdbx_seq_one_letter_code
_entity_poly.pdbx_strand_id
1 'polypeptide(L)'
;IFFVHEGMAVRRRTLTMAHATKTSESSLRAIVLVMTLAALLFPVAAWADTMVTLNAGMLTLQVSFGTSNDSRLTAIGPDFALNAGSGPFGFTGPHCDPCVPGSSFGIGTSVFGATTGGLTYAGVSYGVNDAPVPNAAFVSWTAGGAGIKMPPIGTTFTATEPFPISIQARLPVCQNNSCVPGAFNSVTATGGGAATFTFAPDPVSPGTRWLLSSGTYVIATPEPGMWLLVPTAIGLAWLAHKKRRAR
;
A
#
# COMPACT_ATOMS: atom_id res chain seq x y z
N ILE A 1 -45.74 -76.15 2.72
CA ILE A 1 -45.74 -76.67 4.10
C ILE A 1 -44.63 -75.94 4.84
N PHE A 2 -44.98 -75.21 5.91
CA PHE A 2 -44.04 -74.55 6.82
C PHE A 2 -43.34 -75.57 7.73
N PHE A 3 -42.18 -75.17 8.28
CA PHE A 3 -41.50 -75.54 9.56
C PHE A 3 -39.98 -75.53 9.30
N VAL A 4 -39.20 -74.49 9.64
CA VAL A 4 -38.71 -74.03 10.95
C VAL A 4 -37.98 -75.12 11.75
N HIS A 5 -36.66 -74.98 11.94
CA HIS A 5 -36.04 -75.22 13.25
C HIS A 5 -34.73 -74.44 13.42
N GLU A 6 -34.61 -73.82 14.59
CA GLU A 6 -33.54 -72.95 15.09
C GLU A 6 -32.22 -73.67 15.40
N GLY A 7 -31.13 -72.92 15.52
CA GLY A 7 -29.89 -73.38 16.15
C GLY A 7 -28.85 -72.26 16.32
N MET A 8 -28.62 -71.83 17.56
CA MET A 8 -27.94 -70.62 18.03
C MET A 8 -26.43 -70.47 17.75
N ALA A 9 -26.00 -69.20 17.86
CA ALA A 9 -24.69 -68.62 17.56
C ALA A 9 -23.60 -68.78 18.64
N VAL A 10 -22.32 -68.66 18.24
CA VAL A 10 -21.21 -68.22 19.13
C VAL A 10 -20.22 -67.27 18.41
N ARG A 11 -20.33 -65.98 18.78
CA ARG A 11 -19.29 -64.93 18.98
C ARG A 11 -18.09 -64.81 18.01
N ARG A 12 -18.10 -63.76 17.19
CA ARG A 12 -16.87 -63.05 16.74
C ARG A 12 -16.79 -61.66 17.38
N ARG A 13 -15.63 -61.34 17.94
CA ARG A 13 -15.29 -60.01 18.51
C ARG A 13 -15.28 -58.97 17.40
N THR A 14 -16.00 -57.88 17.61
CA THR A 14 -16.04 -56.69 16.76
C THR A 14 -14.70 -55.97 16.85
N LEU A 15 -13.94 -55.94 15.76
CA LEU A 15 -12.87 -54.95 15.55
C LEU A 15 -13.54 -53.68 15.04
N THR A 16 -13.62 -52.65 15.87
CA THR A 16 -14.02 -51.30 15.49
C THR A 16 -12.92 -50.69 14.63
N MET A 17 -13.15 -50.69 13.31
CA MET A 17 -12.33 -49.90 12.38
C MET A 17 -12.87 -48.47 12.37
N ALA A 18 -11.98 -47.50 12.56
CA ALA A 18 -12.29 -46.09 12.68
C ALA A 18 -13.12 -45.58 11.49
N HIS A 19 -14.19 -44.87 11.81
CA HIS A 19 -15.08 -44.23 10.85
C HIS A 19 -14.29 -43.17 10.07
N ALA A 20 -14.04 -43.41 8.78
CA ALA A 20 -13.48 -42.41 7.88
C ALA A 20 -14.45 -41.22 7.80
N THR A 21 -14.04 -40.07 8.33
CA THR A 21 -14.81 -38.84 8.35
C THR A 21 -15.05 -38.38 6.91
N LYS A 22 -16.21 -38.72 6.34
CA LYS A 22 -16.71 -38.11 5.11
C LYS A 22 -16.99 -36.64 5.39
N THR A 23 -16.06 -35.75 5.02
CA THR A 23 -16.35 -34.32 4.91
C THR A 23 -17.37 -34.16 3.79
N SER A 24 -18.64 -34.07 4.19
CA SER A 24 -19.78 -33.99 3.29
C SER A 24 -19.79 -32.66 2.54
N GLU A 25 -20.19 -32.70 1.27
CA GLU A 25 -20.45 -31.58 0.37
C GLU A 25 -21.19 -30.40 1.02
N SER A 26 -22.02 -30.68 2.04
CA SER A 26 -22.75 -29.67 2.82
C SER A 26 -21.84 -28.70 3.58
N SER A 27 -20.69 -29.16 4.08
CA SER A 27 -19.74 -28.32 4.80
C SER A 27 -19.01 -27.35 3.87
N LEU A 28 -18.75 -27.76 2.63
CA LEU A 28 -18.11 -26.92 1.62
C LEU A 28 -19.09 -25.87 1.09
N ARG A 29 -20.36 -26.25 0.84
CA ARG A 29 -21.42 -25.30 0.49
C ARG A 29 -21.69 -24.29 1.61
N ALA A 30 -21.66 -24.72 2.87
CA ALA A 30 -21.82 -23.81 4.01
C ALA A 30 -20.70 -22.79 4.10
N ILE A 31 -19.44 -23.18 3.85
CA ILE A 31 -18.30 -22.24 3.81
C ILE A 31 -18.45 -21.25 2.66
N VAL A 32 -18.82 -21.72 1.46
CA VAL A 32 -19.04 -20.83 0.31
C VAL A 32 -20.17 -19.84 0.59
N LEU A 33 -21.27 -20.31 1.19
CA LEU A 33 -22.39 -19.46 1.59
C LEU A 33 -21.99 -18.43 2.64
N VAL A 34 -21.21 -18.80 3.65
CA VAL A 34 -20.70 -17.87 4.67
C VAL A 34 -19.73 -16.86 4.06
N MET A 35 -18.89 -17.25 3.11
CA MET A 35 -18.00 -16.33 2.38
C MET A 35 -18.78 -15.35 1.50
N THR A 36 -19.81 -15.81 0.78
CA THR A 36 -20.68 -14.92 0.00
C THR A 36 -21.53 -14.01 0.90
N LEU A 37 -21.98 -14.52 2.04
CA LEU A 37 -22.74 -13.73 3.01
C LEU A 37 -21.83 -12.72 3.72
N ALA A 38 -20.57 -13.04 3.99
CA ALA A 38 -19.58 -12.08 4.46
C ALA A 38 -19.33 -10.99 3.41
N ALA A 39 -19.16 -11.36 2.14
CA ALA A 39 -19.02 -10.38 1.04
C ALA A 39 -20.25 -9.46 0.90
N LEU A 40 -21.45 -9.93 1.28
CA LEU A 40 -22.70 -9.16 1.25
C LEU A 40 -22.97 -8.38 2.55
N LEU A 41 -22.51 -8.88 3.70
CA LEU A 41 -22.73 -8.32 5.05
C LEU A 41 -21.64 -7.35 5.51
N PHE A 42 -20.60 -7.12 4.69
CA PHE A 42 -19.70 -5.98 4.84
C PHE A 42 -20.04 -4.81 3.88
N PRO A 43 -21.26 -4.21 3.87
CA PRO A 43 -21.55 -3.01 3.11
C PRO A 43 -21.05 -1.73 3.84
N VAL A 44 -19.92 -1.79 4.54
CA VAL A 44 -19.31 -0.59 5.15
C VAL A 44 -18.61 0.29 4.10
N ALA A 45 -18.60 -0.14 2.83
CA ALA A 45 -18.10 0.64 1.69
C ALA A 45 -19.11 1.65 1.11
N ALA A 46 -20.21 1.97 1.81
CA ALA A 46 -21.28 2.84 1.29
C ALA A 46 -21.30 4.27 1.88
N TRP A 47 -20.24 4.67 2.60
CA TRP A 47 -19.93 6.07 2.84
C TRP A 47 -18.68 6.36 2.00
N ALA A 48 -18.91 6.61 0.71
CA ALA A 48 -17.85 6.81 -0.27
C ALA A 48 -17.12 8.15 -0.02
N ASP A 49 -16.19 8.16 0.92
CA ASP A 49 -14.90 8.78 0.61
C ASP A 49 -14.36 8.00 -0.58
N THR A 50 -14.40 8.59 -1.77
CA THR A 50 -13.96 7.95 -3.01
C THR A 50 -12.47 7.65 -2.90
N MET A 51 -12.16 6.43 -2.43
CA MET A 51 -10.81 5.91 -2.34
C MET A 51 -10.40 5.30 -3.67
N VAL A 52 -9.38 5.88 -4.30
CA VAL A 52 -8.78 5.39 -5.53
C VAL A 52 -7.51 4.62 -5.20
N THR A 53 -7.34 3.44 -5.77
CA THR A 53 -6.05 2.72 -5.70
C THR A 53 -5.16 3.17 -6.85
N LEU A 54 -3.94 3.58 -6.54
CA LEU A 54 -2.93 3.95 -7.53
C LEU A 54 -2.32 2.69 -8.13
N ASN A 55 -2.25 2.65 -9.46
CA ASN A 55 -1.73 1.51 -10.19
C ASN A 55 -0.33 1.74 -10.75
N ALA A 56 0.02 3.01 -10.97
CA ALA A 56 1.32 3.44 -11.46
C ALA A 56 1.59 4.89 -11.05
N GLY A 57 2.85 5.29 -11.11
CA GLY A 57 3.23 6.67 -10.88
C GLY A 57 4.69 6.80 -10.48
N MET A 58 5.14 8.04 -10.40
CA MET A 58 6.49 8.37 -9.99
C MET A 58 6.44 9.69 -9.21
N LEU A 59 6.99 9.67 -8.01
CA LEU A 59 7.31 10.85 -7.25
C LEU A 59 8.81 11.11 -7.42
N THR A 60 9.13 12.18 -8.15
CA THR A 60 10.49 12.66 -8.34
C THR A 60 10.75 13.79 -7.35
N LEU A 61 11.81 13.63 -6.56
CA LEU A 61 12.31 14.71 -5.74
C LEU A 61 13.43 15.42 -6.48
N GLN A 62 13.28 16.72 -6.70
CA GLN A 62 14.38 17.54 -7.17
C GLN A 62 15.14 18.05 -5.94
N VAL A 63 15.96 17.17 -5.35
CA VAL A 63 16.78 17.54 -4.19
C VAL A 63 18.01 18.28 -4.71
N SER A 64 17.94 19.62 -4.72
CA SER A 64 19.14 20.46 -4.91
C SER A 64 19.69 20.81 -3.53
N PHE A 65 20.99 20.58 -3.35
CA PHE A 65 21.71 20.79 -2.10
C PHE A 65 21.35 22.13 -1.44
N GLY A 66 20.56 22.08 -0.37
CA GLY A 66 20.49 23.13 0.64
C GLY A 66 19.49 24.29 0.45
N THR A 67 18.82 24.51 -0.69
CA THR A 67 18.00 25.75 -0.81
C THR A 67 16.70 25.71 -1.61
N SER A 68 16.28 24.63 -2.26
CA SER A 68 14.93 24.58 -2.85
C SER A 68 14.51 23.14 -3.04
N ASN A 69 13.51 22.71 -2.27
CA ASN A 69 12.97 21.36 -2.38
C ASN A 69 11.68 21.41 -3.20
N ASP A 70 11.80 21.22 -4.51
CA ASP A 70 10.62 20.98 -5.33
C ASP A 70 10.39 19.47 -5.42
N SER A 71 9.12 19.08 -5.36
CA SER A 71 8.70 17.71 -5.52
C SER A 71 7.64 17.65 -6.61
N ARG A 72 7.82 16.72 -7.52
CA ARG A 72 6.89 16.50 -8.62
C ARG A 72 6.31 15.11 -8.50
N LEU A 73 5.01 15.03 -8.36
CA LEU A 73 4.26 13.79 -8.25
C LEU A 73 3.50 13.56 -9.55
N THR A 74 3.73 12.40 -10.15
CA THR A 74 2.88 11.82 -11.18
C THR A 74 2.25 10.55 -10.64
N ALA A 75 0.94 10.41 -10.73
CA ALA A 75 0.23 9.25 -10.19
C ALA A 75 -1.00 8.93 -11.03
N ILE A 76 -1.24 7.64 -11.26
CA ILE A 76 -2.33 7.16 -12.11
C ILE A 76 -3.05 6.02 -11.39
N GLY A 77 -4.37 6.07 -11.39
CA GLY A 77 -5.27 5.02 -10.92
C GLY A 77 -6.52 4.95 -11.80
N PRO A 78 -7.48 4.08 -11.47
CA PRO A 78 -8.78 4.06 -12.13
C PRO A 78 -9.45 5.44 -12.05
N ASP A 79 -9.77 6.01 -13.22
CA ASP A 79 -10.38 7.33 -13.37
C ASP A 79 -9.65 8.48 -12.66
N PHE A 80 -8.35 8.32 -12.37
CA PHE A 80 -7.54 9.30 -11.65
C PHE A 80 -6.18 9.47 -12.35
N ALA A 81 -5.83 10.70 -12.69
CA ALA A 81 -4.51 11.04 -13.19
C ALA A 81 -4.04 12.37 -12.59
N LEU A 82 -2.89 12.35 -11.93
CA LEU A 82 -2.27 13.51 -11.29
C LEU A 82 -0.90 13.78 -11.90
N ASN A 83 -0.62 15.05 -12.14
CA ASN A 83 0.73 15.59 -12.37
C ASN A 83 0.81 16.94 -11.66
N ALA A 84 1.46 16.99 -10.51
CA ALA A 84 1.51 18.18 -9.67
C ALA A 84 2.90 18.45 -9.11
N GLY A 85 3.20 19.74 -8.91
CA GLY A 85 4.43 20.24 -8.30
C GLY A 85 4.15 20.97 -7.00
N SER A 86 4.96 20.75 -5.97
CA SER A 86 4.83 21.45 -4.68
C SER A 86 5.36 22.88 -4.75
N GLY A 87 6.33 23.17 -5.62
CA GLY A 87 7.09 24.41 -5.53
C GLY A 87 7.97 24.42 -4.26
N PRO A 88 8.65 25.55 -3.97
CA PRO A 88 9.69 25.62 -2.93
C PRO A 88 9.16 25.70 -1.50
N PHE A 89 7.84 25.87 -1.29
CA PHE A 89 7.21 26.05 0.01
C PHE A 89 6.27 24.89 0.32
N GLY A 90 6.17 24.47 1.59
CA GLY A 90 5.22 23.44 2.02
C GLY A 90 5.64 21.98 1.78
N PHE A 91 6.88 21.75 1.33
CA PHE A 91 7.48 20.42 1.22
C PHE A 91 8.36 20.10 2.43
N THR A 92 8.08 18.96 3.07
CA THR A 92 9.00 18.30 4.00
C THR A 92 9.61 17.13 3.26
N GLY A 93 10.94 17.09 3.19
CA GLY A 93 11.69 16.08 2.45
C GLY A 93 12.28 14.97 3.30
N PRO A 94 12.86 13.96 2.62
CA PRO A 94 13.58 12.92 3.31
C PRO A 94 14.84 13.53 3.91
N HIS A 95 15.17 13.14 5.13
CA HIS A 95 16.22 13.81 5.90
C HIS A 95 16.93 12.85 6.84
N CYS A 96 18.09 13.30 7.26
CA CYS A 96 18.90 12.74 8.33
C CYS A 96 19.44 13.91 9.14
N ASP A 97 19.64 13.71 10.42
CA ASP A 97 20.21 14.75 11.27
C ASP A 97 21.18 14.14 12.29
N PRO A 98 22.50 14.05 11.99
CA PRO A 98 23.18 14.05 10.69
C PRO A 98 23.24 12.66 10.01
N CYS A 99 23.59 12.62 8.71
CA CYS A 99 23.81 11.38 7.92
C CYS A 99 25.16 10.70 8.27
N VAL A 100 25.37 10.30 9.52
CA VAL A 100 26.60 9.61 9.98
C VAL A 100 26.38 8.10 10.09
N PRO A 101 27.44 7.26 10.07
CA PRO A 101 27.30 5.83 10.29
C PRO A 101 26.47 5.49 11.54
N GLY A 102 25.56 4.53 11.41
CA GLY A 102 24.66 4.09 12.48
C GLY A 102 23.40 4.95 12.65
N SER A 103 23.33 6.15 12.05
CA SER A 103 22.11 6.96 12.06
C SER A 103 21.02 6.36 11.15
N SER A 104 19.80 6.91 11.27
CA SER A 104 18.67 6.54 10.42
C SER A 104 18.34 7.70 9.48
N PHE A 105 18.16 7.42 8.21
CA PHE A 105 17.59 8.36 7.23
C PHE A 105 16.11 8.12 7.06
N GLY A 106 15.32 9.15 7.33
CA GLY A 106 13.88 9.12 7.12
C GLY A 106 13.56 9.34 5.65
N ILE A 107 12.88 8.38 5.02
CA ILE A 107 12.44 8.49 3.62
C ILE A 107 11.13 9.28 3.47
N GLY A 108 10.58 9.79 4.56
CA GLY A 108 9.29 10.47 4.59
C GLY A 108 9.30 11.79 3.83
N THR A 109 8.23 12.04 3.09
CA THR A 109 7.95 13.28 2.38
C THR A 109 6.50 13.67 2.55
N SER A 110 6.24 14.97 2.64
CA SER A 110 4.88 15.51 2.69
C SER A 110 4.80 16.83 1.97
N VAL A 111 3.71 17.02 1.24
CA VAL A 111 3.33 18.27 0.59
C VAL A 111 1.94 18.63 1.04
N PHE A 112 1.81 19.84 1.57
CA PHE A 112 0.52 20.43 1.87
C PHE A 112 0.23 21.54 0.85
N GLY A 113 -0.63 21.25 -0.12
CA GLY A 113 -0.97 22.17 -1.19
C GLY A 113 0.10 22.22 -2.28
N ALA A 114 -0.14 21.49 -3.37
CA ALA A 114 0.63 21.66 -4.58
C ALA A 114 0.28 22.98 -5.27
N THR A 115 1.30 23.67 -5.75
CA THR A 115 1.20 25.01 -6.32
C THR A 115 0.90 24.98 -7.81
N THR A 116 1.22 23.89 -8.50
CA THR A 116 1.07 23.78 -9.96
C THR A 116 0.71 22.38 -10.41
N GLY A 117 0.17 22.29 -11.64
CA GLY A 117 -0.10 21.03 -12.33
C GLY A 117 -1.56 20.83 -12.68
N GLY A 118 -1.96 19.56 -12.82
CA GLY A 118 -3.30 19.16 -13.18
C GLY A 118 -3.71 17.84 -12.54
N LEU A 119 -5.01 17.74 -12.25
CA LEU A 119 -5.66 16.55 -11.75
C LEU A 119 -6.86 16.24 -12.64
N THR A 120 -6.94 15.02 -13.15
CA THR A 120 -8.12 14.50 -13.83
C THR A 120 -8.77 13.44 -12.95
N TYR A 121 -10.06 13.61 -12.66
CA TYR A 121 -10.85 12.66 -11.89
C TYR A 121 -12.22 12.45 -12.55
N ALA A 122 -12.62 11.18 -12.72
CA ALA A 122 -13.90 10.81 -13.34
C ALA A 122 -14.17 11.52 -14.70
N GLY A 123 -13.12 11.71 -15.50
CA GLY A 123 -13.19 12.36 -16.81
C GLY A 123 -13.19 13.90 -16.80
N VAL A 124 -13.14 14.54 -15.62
CA VAL A 124 -13.06 16.00 -15.47
C VAL A 124 -11.67 16.43 -15.06
N SER A 125 -11.09 17.41 -15.76
CA SER A 125 -9.77 17.95 -15.46
C SER A 125 -9.85 19.28 -14.72
N TYR A 126 -9.02 19.39 -13.68
CA TYR A 126 -8.87 20.57 -12.83
C TYR A 126 -7.41 21.03 -12.87
N GLY A 127 -7.20 22.34 -12.89
CA GLY A 127 -5.88 22.90 -12.58
C GLY A 127 -5.57 22.67 -11.10
N VAL A 128 -4.30 22.47 -10.74
CA VAL A 128 -3.89 22.34 -9.33
C VAL A 128 -3.38 23.69 -8.83
N ASN A 129 -3.85 24.09 -7.65
CA ASN A 129 -3.43 25.31 -6.98
C ASN A 129 -3.50 25.17 -5.46
N ASP A 130 -2.58 25.82 -4.75
CA ASP A 130 -2.52 25.83 -3.29
C ASP A 130 -3.44 26.92 -2.69
N ALA A 131 -3.80 27.92 -3.48
CA ALA A 131 -4.78 28.94 -3.14
C ALA A 131 -6.18 28.59 -3.69
N PRO A 132 -7.25 29.11 -3.06
CA PRO A 132 -8.62 28.92 -3.54
C PRO A 132 -8.87 29.70 -4.83
N VAL A 133 -8.53 29.08 -5.96
CA VAL A 133 -8.83 29.58 -7.31
C VAL A 133 -10.08 28.88 -7.84
N PRO A 134 -11.03 29.60 -8.49
CA PRO A 134 -12.18 28.96 -9.12
C PRO A 134 -11.76 27.87 -10.09
N ASN A 135 -12.44 26.71 -10.04
CA ASN A 135 -12.19 25.55 -10.88
C ASN A 135 -10.80 24.89 -10.70
N ALA A 136 -10.09 25.21 -9.63
CA ALA A 136 -8.85 24.53 -9.27
C ALA A 136 -9.07 23.50 -8.15
N ALA A 137 -8.31 22.41 -8.22
CA ALA A 137 -8.22 21.41 -7.18
C ALA A 137 -7.07 21.74 -6.22
N PHE A 138 -7.30 21.55 -4.92
CA PHE A 138 -6.24 21.57 -3.93
C PHE A 138 -5.75 20.14 -3.71
N VAL A 139 -4.45 19.90 -3.88
CA VAL A 139 -3.86 18.56 -3.79
C VAL A 139 -2.73 18.53 -2.77
N SER A 140 -2.74 17.52 -1.91
CA SER A 140 -1.68 17.24 -0.93
C SER A 140 -1.29 15.78 -1.01
N TRP A 141 -0.06 15.45 -0.65
CA TRP A 141 0.37 14.06 -0.54
C TRP A 141 1.36 13.83 0.57
N THR A 142 1.39 12.60 1.06
CA THR A 142 2.37 12.12 2.03
C THR A 142 2.85 10.75 1.58
N ALA A 143 4.16 10.58 1.49
CA ALA A 143 4.81 9.31 1.15
C ALA A 143 5.90 9.02 2.17
N GLY A 144 5.92 7.83 2.77
CA GLY A 144 6.94 7.51 3.76
C GLY A 144 6.84 6.10 4.29
N GLY A 145 7.99 5.49 4.59
CA GLY A 145 8.10 4.12 5.07
C GLY A 145 9.20 3.96 6.11
N ALA A 146 9.78 2.77 6.18
CA ALA A 146 10.88 2.50 7.09
C ALA A 146 12.10 3.39 6.77
N GLY A 147 12.84 3.76 7.79
CA GLY A 147 14.08 4.52 7.63
C GLY A 147 15.25 3.62 7.21
N ILE A 148 16.20 4.19 6.47
CA ILE A 148 17.41 3.50 6.03
C ILE A 148 18.50 3.65 7.10
N LYS A 149 19.09 2.53 7.55
CA LYS A 149 20.25 2.57 8.45
C LYS A 149 21.52 2.90 7.69
N MET A 150 22.24 3.92 8.15
CA MET A 150 23.46 4.39 7.51
C MET A 150 24.63 3.43 7.77
N PRO A 151 25.27 2.85 6.73
CA PRO A 151 26.41 1.98 6.90
C PRO A 151 27.66 2.77 7.31
N PRO A 152 28.74 2.09 7.75
CA PRO A 152 30.08 2.68 7.88
C PRO A 152 30.49 3.39 6.59
N ILE A 153 31.21 4.52 6.69
CA ILE A 153 31.63 5.29 5.51
C ILE A 153 32.49 4.41 4.60
N GLY A 154 32.13 4.37 3.33
CA GLY A 154 32.80 3.60 2.29
C GLY A 154 32.62 4.26 0.93
N THR A 155 32.44 3.47 -0.12
CA THR A 155 32.06 3.97 -1.44
C THR A 155 30.56 4.28 -1.50
N THR A 156 30.12 4.97 -2.55
CA THR A 156 28.71 5.20 -2.84
C THR A 156 27.88 3.93 -2.65
N PHE A 157 26.74 4.06 -2.00
CA PHE A 157 25.79 2.96 -1.82
C PHE A 157 24.37 3.38 -2.20
N THR A 158 23.55 2.39 -2.54
CA THR A 158 22.14 2.57 -2.87
C THR A 158 21.30 1.71 -1.93
N ALA A 159 20.21 2.28 -1.44
CA ALA A 159 19.26 1.58 -0.60
C ALA A 159 17.84 1.77 -1.16
N THR A 160 17.06 0.70 -1.09
CA THR A 160 15.68 0.67 -1.58
C THR A 160 14.77 0.19 -0.48
N GLU A 161 13.74 0.97 -0.16
CA GLU A 161 12.76 0.67 0.88
C GLU A 161 11.34 0.73 0.31
N PRO A 162 10.42 -0.13 0.76
CA PRO A 162 9.02 0.01 0.42
C PRO A 162 8.44 1.28 1.06
N PHE A 163 7.57 1.98 0.34
CA PHE A 163 6.86 3.14 0.87
C PHE A 163 5.36 3.08 0.51
N PRO A 164 4.46 3.38 1.46
CA PRO A 164 3.10 3.81 1.15
C PRO A 164 3.04 5.29 0.76
N ILE A 165 2.07 5.64 -0.08
CA ILE A 165 1.70 7.01 -0.41
C ILE A 165 0.20 7.22 -0.28
N SER A 166 -0.18 8.37 0.24
CA SER A 166 -1.55 8.86 0.28
C SER A 166 -1.62 10.24 -0.36
N ILE A 167 -2.56 10.43 -1.26
CA ILE A 167 -2.84 11.67 -1.96
C ILE A 167 -4.25 12.10 -1.57
N GLN A 168 -4.40 13.33 -1.08
CA GLN A 168 -5.70 13.94 -0.84
C GLN A 168 -5.92 15.04 -1.89
N ALA A 169 -7.01 14.92 -2.65
CA ALA A 169 -7.46 15.94 -3.57
C ALA A 169 -8.79 16.51 -3.11
N ARG A 170 -8.91 17.83 -3.07
CA ARG A 170 -10.16 18.56 -2.81
C ARG A 170 -10.58 19.22 -4.11
N LEU A 171 -11.67 18.72 -4.69
CA LEU A 171 -12.24 19.14 -5.97
C LEU A 171 -13.33 20.17 -5.73
N PRO A 172 -13.43 21.25 -6.53
CA PRO A 172 -14.52 22.22 -6.39
C PRO A 172 -15.88 21.56 -6.68
N VAL A 173 -16.89 21.88 -5.87
CA VAL A 173 -18.26 21.39 -6.10
C VAL A 173 -18.97 22.30 -7.10
N CYS A 174 -19.25 21.76 -8.29
CA CYS A 174 -19.94 22.46 -9.35
C CYS A 174 -21.33 21.89 -9.57
N GLN A 175 -22.35 22.75 -9.47
CA GLN A 175 -23.74 22.43 -9.79
C GLN A 175 -24.21 23.35 -10.91
N ASN A 176 -24.84 22.80 -11.95
CA ASN A 176 -25.41 23.56 -13.07
C ASN A 176 -24.44 24.59 -13.67
N ASN A 177 -23.19 24.18 -13.95
CA ASN A 177 -22.14 25.06 -14.48
C ASN A 177 -21.69 26.22 -13.56
N SER A 178 -22.12 26.24 -12.31
CA SER A 178 -21.67 27.20 -11.29
C SER A 178 -21.00 26.44 -10.14
N CYS A 179 -19.75 26.79 -9.85
CA CYS A 179 -19.03 26.20 -8.73
C CYS A 179 -19.30 27.00 -7.46
N VAL A 180 -19.74 26.31 -6.41
CA VAL A 180 -20.05 26.93 -5.12
C VAL A 180 -18.72 27.33 -4.47
N PRO A 181 -18.46 28.63 -4.27
CA PRO A 181 -17.21 29.08 -3.67
C PRO A 181 -17.02 28.45 -2.28
N GLY A 182 -15.87 27.81 -2.05
CA GLY A 182 -15.52 27.20 -0.76
C GLY A 182 -16.09 25.80 -0.50
N ALA A 183 -16.94 25.25 -1.38
CA ALA A 183 -17.41 23.87 -1.28
C ALA A 183 -16.48 22.92 -2.06
N PHE A 184 -16.00 21.87 -1.40
CA PHE A 184 -15.11 20.88 -2.00
C PHE A 184 -15.56 19.45 -1.74
N ASN A 185 -15.45 18.59 -2.76
CA ASN A 185 -15.50 17.14 -2.61
C ASN A 185 -14.08 16.61 -2.37
N SER A 186 -13.92 15.65 -1.46
CA SER A 186 -12.63 15.01 -1.19
C SER A 186 -12.50 13.67 -1.91
N VAL A 187 -11.39 13.50 -2.64
CA VAL A 187 -10.96 12.23 -3.22
C VAL A 187 -9.65 11.85 -2.55
N THR A 188 -9.53 10.60 -2.11
CA THR A 188 -8.28 10.09 -1.55
C THR A 188 -7.73 9.03 -2.49
N ALA A 189 -6.48 9.15 -2.93
CA ALA A 189 -5.81 8.11 -3.71
C ALA A 189 -4.67 7.50 -2.88
N THR A 190 -4.63 6.17 -2.76
CA THR A 190 -3.60 5.47 -1.99
C THR A 190 -2.85 4.49 -2.87
N GLY A 191 -1.58 4.29 -2.57
CA GLY A 191 -0.74 3.33 -3.27
C GLY A 191 0.53 3.06 -2.49
N GLY A 192 1.47 2.39 -3.16
CA GLY A 192 2.80 2.19 -2.62
C GLY A 192 3.76 1.77 -3.71
N GLY A 193 5.00 1.55 -3.32
CA GLY A 193 6.02 1.06 -4.22
C GLY A 193 7.39 1.09 -3.55
N ALA A 194 8.44 1.34 -4.34
CA ALA A 194 9.81 1.32 -3.88
C ALA A 194 10.46 2.71 -3.97
N ALA A 195 11.05 3.15 -2.87
CA ALA A 195 11.82 4.38 -2.78
C ALA A 195 13.30 4.02 -2.81
N THR A 196 14.02 4.51 -3.83
CA THR A 196 15.44 4.22 -4.04
C THR A 196 16.27 5.48 -3.86
N PHE A 197 17.25 5.42 -2.98
CA PHE A 197 18.14 6.52 -2.65
C PHE A 197 19.59 6.12 -2.84
N THR A 198 20.39 7.02 -3.40
CA THR A 198 21.82 6.85 -3.58
C THR A 198 22.56 7.86 -2.73
N PHE A 199 23.56 7.39 -1.99
CA PHE A 199 24.37 8.19 -1.08
C PHE A 199 25.84 8.10 -1.47
N ALA A 200 26.53 9.24 -1.46
CA ALA A 200 27.97 9.33 -1.66
C ALA A 200 28.64 9.89 -0.41
N PRO A 201 29.93 9.61 -0.16
CA PRO A 201 30.68 10.28 0.90
C PRO A 201 30.68 11.80 0.66
N ASP A 202 30.52 12.57 1.73
CA ASP A 202 30.51 14.02 1.60
C ASP A 202 31.90 14.55 1.17
N PRO A 203 31.99 15.35 0.10
CA PRO A 203 33.27 15.84 -0.42
C PRO A 203 33.94 16.89 0.48
N VAL A 204 33.16 17.60 1.32
CA VAL A 204 33.63 18.63 2.25
C VAL A 204 34.10 18.02 3.57
N SER A 205 33.57 16.86 3.94
CA SER A 205 33.98 16.13 5.15
C SER A 205 34.08 14.63 4.86
N PRO A 206 35.04 14.21 4.02
CA PRO A 206 35.18 12.82 3.63
C PRO A 206 35.51 11.96 4.84
N GLY A 207 34.85 10.82 4.96
CA GLY A 207 35.05 9.88 6.07
C GLY A 207 34.14 10.08 7.28
N THR A 208 33.32 11.13 7.33
CA THR A 208 32.46 11.40 8.50
C THR A 208 30.97 11.29 8.23
N ARG A 209 30.50 11.68 7.03
CA ARG A 209 29.08 11.73 6.71
C ARG A 209 28.75 11.32 5.27
N TRP A 210 27.56 10.78 5.11
CA TRP A 210 26.92 10.51 3.83
C TRP A 210 26.19 11.75 3.33
N LEU A 211 26.20 11.91 2.01
CA LEU A 211 25.47 12.92 1.28
C LEU A 211 24.48 12.22 0.35
N LEU A 212 23.21 12.62 0.42
CA LEU A 212 22.20 12.13 -0.52
C LEU A 212 22.52 12.66 -1.92
N SER A 213 22.81 11.76 -2.85
CA SER A 213 23.12 12.09 -4.25
C SER A 213 21.86 12.07 -5.12
N SER A 214 20.92 11.18 -4.86
CA SER A 214 19.65 11.09 -5.59
C SER A 214 18.61 10.31 -4.79
N GLY A 215 17.33 10.58 -5.06
CA GLY A 215 16.20 9.88 -4.45
C GLY A 215 15.01 9.83 -5.41
N THR A 216 14.42 8.64 -5.58
CA THR A 216 13.26 8.43 -6.46
C THR A 216 12.26 7.50 -5.80
N TYR A 217 10.97 7.75 -6.05
CA TYR A 217 9.87 6.96 -5.52
C TYR A 217 9.06 6.46 -6.72
N VAL A 218 9.06 5.16 -6.93
CA VAL A 218 8.30 4.54 -8.02
C VAL A 218 7.07 3.90 -7.42
N ILE A 219 5.89 4.36 -7.84
CA ILE A 219 4.61 3.79 -7.46
C ILE A 219 4.34 2.61 -8.39
N ALA A 220 4.17 1.44 -7.82
CA ALA A 220 3.91 0.21 -8.56
C ALA A 220 2.77 -0.55 -7.92
N THR A 221 1.94 -1.20 -8.74
CA THR A 221 1.02 -2.20 -8.24
C THR A 221 1.84 -3.35 -7.64
N PRO A 222 1.64 -3.74 -6.36
CA PRO A 222 2.30 -4.93 -5.84
C PRO A 222 1.87 -6.13 -6.67
N GLU A 223 2.83 -6.86 -7.24
CA GLU A 223 2.53 -8.07 -7.99
C GLU A 223 1.72 -9.04 -7.11
N PRO A 224 0.62 -9.63 -7.62
CA PRO A 224 -0.23 -10.55 -6.84
C PRO A 224 0.54 -11.70 -6.18
N GLY A 225 1.69 -12.09 -6.73
CA GLY A 225 2.56 -13.14 -6.21
C GLY A 225 3.12 -12.87 -4.81
N MET A 226 3.32 -11.60 -4.43
CA MET A 226 3.92 -11.26 -3.13
C MET A 226 2.92 -11.46 -1.97
N TRP A 227 1.62 -11.29 -2.22
CA TRP A 227 0.55 -11.54 -1.25
C TRP A 227 0.26 -13.02 -1.03
N LEU A 228 0.57 -13.89 -2.01
CA LEU A 228 0.39 -15.34 -1.88
C LEU A 228 1.49 -16.01 -1.04
N LEU A 229 2.64 -15.35 -0.84
CA LEU A 229 3.75 -15.90 -0.05
C LEU A 229 3.48 -15.85 1.46
N VAL A 230 2.70 -14.87 1.95
CA VAL A 230 2.43 -14.72 3.38
C VAL A 230 1.49 -15.80 3.92
N PRO A 231 0.35 -16.14 3.26
CA PRO A 231 -0.50 -17.24 3.68
C PRO A 231 0.15 -18.62 3.52
N THR A 232 0.95 -18.82 2.47
CA THR A 232 1.64 -20.10 2.23
C THR A 232 2.74 -20.36 3.27
N ALA A 233 3.51 -19.33 3.67
CA ALA A 233 4.52 -19.47 4.72
C ALA A 233 3.90 -19.80 6.09
N ILE A 234 2.80 -19.13 6.46
CA ILE A 234 2.08 -19.40 7.71
C ILE A 234 1.45 -20.80 7.68
N GLY A 235 0.84 -21.19 6.55
CA GLY A 235 0.27 -22.52 6.35
C GLY A 235 1.30 -23.64 6.45
N LEU A 236 2.49 -23.46 5.87
CA LEU A 236 3.59 -24.42 5.94
C LEU A 236 4.19 -24.50 7.34
N ALA A 237 4.33 -23.38 8.05
CA ALA A 237 4.80 -23.35 9.44
C ALA A 237 3.83 -24.09 10.37
N TRP A 238 2.53 -23.90 10.20
CA TRP A 238 1.50 -24.61 10.98
C TRP A 238 1.48 -26.12 10.68
N LEU A 239 1.58 -26.51 9.41
CA LEU A 239 1.66 -27.92 9.01
C LEU A 239 2.93 -28.61 9.56
N ALA A 240 4.06 -27.92 9.54
CA ALA A 240 5.32 -28.42 10.10
C ALA A 240 5.23 -28.59 11.63
N HIS A 241 4.60 -27.64 12.34
CA HIS A 241 4.38 -27.73 13.78
C HIS A 241 3.44 -28.88 14.16
N LYS A 242 2.36 -29.10 13.38
CA LYS A 242 1.43 -30.21 13.62
C LYS A 242 2.07 -31.58 13.41
N LYS A 243 2.95 -31.72 12.40
CA LYS A 243 3.70 -32.95 12.12
C LYS A 243 4.69 -33.32 13.24
N ARG A 244 5.24 -32.32 13.96
CA ARG A 244 6.15 -32.57 15.10
C ARG A 244 5.44 -33.02 16.37
N ARG A 245 4.18 -32.63 16.60
CA ARG A 245 3.40 -33.06 17.78
C ARG A 245 2.76 -34.45 17.65
N ALA A 246 2.74 -35.00 16.43
CA ALA A 246 2.18 -36.32 16.16
C ALA A 246 3.22 -37.45 16.16
N ARG A 247 4.48 -37.15 16.52
CA ARG A 247 5.56 -38.12 16.76
C ARG A 247 5.89 -38.18 18.23
#